data_AF-S3C732-F1
#
_entry.id   AF-S3C732-F1
#
_cell.length_a   1.000
_cell.length_b   1.000
_cell.length_c   1.000
_cell.angle_alpha   90.00
_cell.angle_beta   90.00
_cell.angle_gamma   90.00
#
_symmetry.space_group_name_H-M   'P 1'
#
loop_
_entity.id
_entity.type
_entity.pdbx_description
1 polymer ?
#
loop_
_entity_poly.entity_id
_entity_poly.type
_entity_poly.pdbx_seq_one_letter_code
_entity_poly.pdbx_strand_id
1 'polypeptide(L)'
;MTDSSRPPALPVTFRPTHTRVVLLTAGFTVFVALTVVALMLDMGGGERASFVFTGAVFLAVLVLLSRPRVTADADGITVVNLTTKRRLAWAQVLGVRLRPGDPWVSLDLSDGTSLPAMGIQPGIAKQQALAHARALRSLVDEGGPRQEAHGGAAR
;
A
#
# COMPACT_ATOMS: atom_id res chain seq x y z
N MET A 1 -21.30 11.94 -21.00
CA MET A 1 -21.96 11.72 -19.69
C MET A 1 -21.82 10.24 -19.35
N THR A 2 -20.75 9.84 -18.67
CA THR A 2 -20.52 8.44 -18.25
C THR A 2 -20.85 8.29 -16.77
N ASP A 3 -21.84 7.46 -16.54
CA ASP A 3 -22.33 6.89 -15.28
C ASP A 3 -21.19 6.62 -14.28
N SER A 4 -21.12 7.37 -13.18
CA SER A 4 -20.03 7.32 -12.18
C SER A 4 -20.52 7.08 -10.75
N SER A 5 -21.79 6.70 -10.56
CA SER A 5 -22.43 6.62 -9.25
C SER A 5 -22.43 5.22 -8.63
N ARG A 6 -21.79 4.22 -9.26
CA ARG A 6 -21.69 2.88 -8.66
C ARG A 6 -20.32 2.66 -8.01
N PRO A 7 -20.28 2.33 -6.71
CA PRO A 7 -19.05 1.90 -6.04
C PRO A 7 -18.44 0.71 -6.80
N PRO A 8 -17.10 0.62 -6.88
CA PRO A 8 -16.47 -0.50 -7.56
C PRO A 8 -16.86 -1.82 -6.88
N ALA A 9 -17.14 -2.84 -7.69
CA ALA A 9 -17.56 -4.16 -7.20
C ALA A 9 -16.48 -4.75 -6.28
N LEU A 10 -16.88 -5.11 -5.07
CA LEU A 10 -16.00 -5.74 -4.08
C LEU A 10 -15.69 -7.18 -4.51
N PRO A 11 -14.47 -7.69 -4.22
CA PRO A 11 -13.36 -7.05 -3.52
C PRO A 11 -12.46 -6.20 -4.43
N VAL A 12 -12.04 -5.03 -3.94
CA VAL A 12 -11.10 -4.14 -4.64
C VAL A 12 -9.76 -4.13 -3.92
N THR A 13 -8.68 -4.41 -4.65
CA THR A 13 -7.32 -4.33 -4.09
C THR A 13 -6.50 -3.22 -4.74
N PHE A 14 -6.10 -2.25 -3.93
CA PHE A 14 -5.16 -1.19 -4.31
C PHE A 14 -3.73 -1.66 -4.04
N ARG A 15 -2.93 -1.76 -5.12
CA ARG A 15 -1.52 -2.14 -5.05
C ARG A 15 -0.69 -1.22 -5.94
N PRO A 16 0.52 -0.81 -5.52
CA PRO A 16 1.47 -0.12 -6.38
C PRO A 16 2.15 -1.14 -7.32
N THR A 17 1.38 -1.70 -8.26
CA THR A 17 1.83 -2.82 -9.12
C THR A 17 3.07 -2.46 -9.94
N HIS A 18 3.13 -1.25 -10.49
CA HIS A 18 4.28 -0.79 -11.28
C HIS A 18 5.57 -0.72 -10.44
N THR A 19 5.52 -0.07 -9.28
CA THR A 19 6.64 0.02 -8.36
C THR A 19 7.11 -1.36 -7.91
N ARG A 20 6.18 -2.27 -7.61
CA ARG A 20 6.50 -3.65 -7.24
C ARG A 20 7.19 -4.41 -8.37
N VAL A 21 6.70 -4.30 -9.60
CA VAL A 21 7.35 -4.96 -10.76
C VAL A 21 8.78 -4.46 -10.89
N VAL A 22 8.98 -3.14 -10.93
CA VAL A 22 10.32 -2.54 -11.08
C VAL A 22 11.27 -2.96 -9.96
N LEU A 23 10.86 -2.86 -8.69
CA LEU A 23 11.70 -3.21 -7.54
C LEU A 23 12.07 -4.70 -7.55
N LEU A 24 11.11 -5.59 -7.83
CA LEU A 24 11.36 -7.03 -7.82
C LEU A 24 12.21 -7.47 -9.01
N THR A 25 11.96 -6.92 -10.21
CA THR A 25 12.77 -7.27 -11.39
C THR A 25 14.19 -6.75 -11.26
N ALA A 26 14.38 -5.48 -10.86
CA ALA A 26 15.70 -4.90 -10.68
C ALA A 26 16.47 -5.61 -9.56
N GLY A 27 15.83 -5.84 -8.41
CA GLY A 27 16.44 -6.55 -7.29
C GLY A 27 16.86 -7.97 -7.64
N PHE A 28 15.99 -8.70 -8.35
CA PHE A 28 16.30 -10.06 -8.79
C PHE A 28 17.48 -10.08 -9.77
N THR A 29 17.49 -9.19 -10.77
CA THR A 29 18.60 -9.08 -11.72
C THR A 29 19.93 -8.81 -11.03
N VAL A 30 19.96 -7.86 -10.08
CA VAL A 30 21.17 -7.55 -9.31
C VAL A 30 21.61 -8.74 -8.46
N PHE A 31 20.68 -9.41 -7.79
CA PHE A 31 21.00 -10.60 -6.99
C PHE A 31 21.61 -11.72 -7.84
N VAL A 32 21.03 -12.00 -9.01
CA VAL A 32 21.56 -13.00 -9.96
C VAL A 32 22.96 -12.59 -10.43
N ALA A 33 23.15 -11.34 -10.83
CA ALA A 33 24.46 -10.85 -11.28
C ALA A 33 25.54 -11.00 -10.20
N LEU A 34 25.26 -10.59 -8.96
CA LEU A 34 26.19 -10.74 -7.83
C LEU A 34 26.50 -12.22 -7.55
N THR A 35 25.49 -13.08 -7.62
CA THR A 35 25.66 -14.53 -7.41
C THR A 35 26.54 -15.13 -8.50
N VAL A 36 26.32 -14.77 -9.77
CA VAL A 36 27.14 -15.24 -10.90
C VAL A 36 28.59 -14.78 -10.75
N VAL A 37 28.82 -13.51 -10.42
CA VAL A 37 30.16 -12.95 -10.21
C VAL A 37 30.88 -13.68 -9.06
N ALA A 38 30.19 -13.93 -7.94
CA ALA A 38 30.76 -14.65 -6.80
C ALA A 38 31.12 -16.11 -7.10
N LEU A 39 30.44 -16.74 -8.07
CA LEU A 39 30.73 -18.10 -8.52
C LEU A 39 31.84 -18.17 -9.59
N MET A 40 31.96 -17.13 -10.42
CA MET A 40 32.99 -17.03 -11.46
C MET A 40 34.36 -16.66 -10.89
N LEU A 41 34.39 -15.85 -9.83
CA LEU A 41 35.63 -15.44 -9.19
C LEU A 41 36.18 -16.55 -8.29
N ASP A 42 37.51 -16.64 -8.28
CA ASP A 42 38.26 -17.53 -7.39
C ASP A 42 38.31 -16.93 -5.98
N MET A 43 37.20 -17.09 -5.26
CA MET A 43 36.99 -16.56 -3.92
C MET A 43 36.98 -17.70 -2.91
N GLY A 44 37.47 -17.42 -1.70
CA GLY A 44 37.30 -18.32 -0.56
C GLY A 44 35.81 -18.54 -0.24
N GLY A 45 35.45 -19.73 0.27
CA GLY A 45 34.04 -20.10 0.50
C GLY A 45 33.26 -19.11 1.38
N GLY A 46 33.90 -18.55 2.42
CA GLY A 46 33.28 -17.56 3.30
C GLY A 46 33.05 -16.19 2.65
N GLU A 47 33.96 -15.76 1.76
CA GLU A 47 33.83 -14.50 1.03
C GLU A 47 32.71 -14.58 -0.01
N ARG A 48 32.67 -15.67 -0.77
CA ARG A 48 31.57 -15.99 -1.68
C ARG A 48 30.22 -16.03 -0.95
N ALA A 49 30.15 -16.70 0.20
CA ALA A 49 28.93 -16.76 1.00
C ALA A 49 28.47 -15.37 1.46
N SER A 50 29.39 -14.51 1.90
CA SER A 50 29.08 -13.14 2.32
C SER A 50 28.55 -12.28 1.18
N PHE A 51 29.09 -12.46 -0.04
CA PHE A 51 28.65 -11.73 -1.23
C PHE A 51 27.22 -12.12 -1.64
N VAL A 52 26.95 -13.42 -1.71
CA VAL A 52 25.59 -13.94 -2.00
C VAL A 52 24.61 -13.55 -0.91
N PHE A 53 25.02 -13.63 0.36
CA PHE A 53 24.19 -13.22 1.50
C PHE A 53 23.82 -11.73 1.42
N THR A 54 24.77 -10.85 1.09
CA THR A 54 24.51 -9.42 0.92
C THR A 54 23.49 -9.16 -0.19
N GLY A 55 23.65 -9.82 -1.34
CA GLY A 55 22.67 -9.76 -2.42
C GLY A 55 21.28 -10.25 -1.99
N ALA A 56 21.22 -11.34 -1.21
CA ALA A 56 19.97 -11.89 -0.70
C ALA A 56 19.28 -10.94 0.29
N VAL A 57 20.04 -10.30 1.19
CA VAL A 57 19.53 -9.27 2.11
C VAL A 57 18.99 -8.08 1.32
N PHE A 58 19.71 -7.61 0.32
CA PHE A 58 19.26 -6.52 -0.54
C PHE A 58 17.94 -6.87 -1.26
N LEU A 59 17.85 -8.05 -1.87
CA LEU A 59 16.62 -8.54 -2.48
C LEU A 59 15.47 -8.64 -1.46
N ALA A 60 15.75 -9.15 -0.26
CA ALA A 60 14.74 -9.26 0.80
C ALA A 60 14.18 -7.88 1.21
N VAL A 61 15.03 -6.85 1.27
CA VAL A 61 14.59 -5.46 1.51
C VAL A 61 13.70 -4.96 0.38
N LEU A 62 14.06 -5.19 -0.89
CA LEU A 62 13.23 -4.78 -2.03
C LEU A 62 11.87 -5.52 -2.08
N VAL A 63 11.86 -6.80 -1.69
CA VAL A 63 10.62 -7.57 -1.52
C VAL A 63 9.76 -6.97 -0.41
N LEU A 64 10.35 -6.59 0.72
CA LEU A 64 9.66 -5.95 1.84
C LEU A 64 9.04 -4.61 1.42
N LEU A 65 9.78 -3.77 0.70
CA LEU A 65 9.30 -2.50 0.16
C LEU A 65 8.15 -2.69 -0.85
N SER A 66 8.06 -3.86 -1.47
CA SER A 66 7.02 -4.21 -2.46
C SER A 66 5.75 -4.83 -1.86
N ARG A 67 5.72 -5.09 -0.54
CA ARG A 67 4.56 -5.70 0.15
C ARG A 67 3.33 -4.80 0.35
N PRO A 68 3.41 -3.47 0.47
CA PRO A 68 2.26 -2.66 0.83
C PRO A 68 1.07 -2.83 -0.11
N ARG A 69 -0.12 -3.02 0.47
CA ARG A 69 -1.38 -3.16 -0.25
C ARG A 69 -2.56 -2.79 0.64
N VAL A 70 -3.62 -2.28 0.03
CA VAL A 70 -4.90 -2.03 0.71
C VAL A 70 -5.97 -2.84 -0.02
N THR A 71 -6.75 -3.63 0.71
CA THR A 71 -7.85 -4.44 0.15
C THR A 71 -9.13 -4.02 0.83
N ALA A 72 -10.14 -3.61 0.06
CA ALA A 72 -11.49 -3.38 0.55
C ALA A 72 -12.39 -4.54 0.09
N ASP A 73 -13.17 -5.11 1.00
CA ASP A 73 -14.13 -6.17 0.75
C ASP A 73 -15.43 -5.92 1.52
N ALA A 74 -16.37 -6.88 1.49
CA ALA A 74 -17.70 -6.69 2.08
C ALA A 74 -17.66 -6.44 3.60
N ASP A 75 -16.71 -7.05 4.33
CA ASP A 75 -16.67 -6.94 5.79
C ASP A 75 -15.79 -5.77 6.27
N GLY A 76 -14.92 -5.22 5.42
CA GLY A 76 -14.11 -4.06 5.77
C GLY A 76 -12.88 -3.82 4.91
N ILE A 77 -11.86 -3.23 5.54
CA ILE A 77 -10.60 -2.84 4.90
C ILE A 77 -9.43 -3.59 5.54
N THR A 78 -8.59 -4.20 4.71
CA THR A 78 -7.30 -4.76 5.12
C THR A 78 -6.17 -3.86 4.63
N VAL A 79 -5.44 -3.28 5.57
CA VAL A 79 -4.23 -2.50 5.28
C VAL A 79 -3.02 -3.37 5.59
N VAL A 80 -2.20 -3.62 4.58
CA VAL A 80 -0.89 -4.23 4.72
C VAL A 80 0.15 -3.15 4.44
N ASN A 81 0.93 -2.82 5.46
CA ASN A 81 2.09 -1.96 5.40
C ASN A 81 3.36 -2.82 5.33
N LEU A 82 4.54 -2.18 5.33
CA LEU A 82 5.83 -2.88 5.19
C LEU A 82 5.97 -3.99 6.25
N THR A 83 5.72 -3.63 7.52
CA THR A 83 5.94 -4.51 8.68
C THR A 83 4.65 -4.88 9.42
N THR A 84 3.53 -4.23 9.11
CA THR A 84 2.27 -4.40 9.85
C THR A 84 1.11 -4.79 8.93
N LYS A 85 0.16 -5.55 9.47
CA LYS A 85 -1.10 -5.90 8.81
C LYS A 85 -2.23 -5.64 9.79
N ARG A 86 -3.21 -4.81 9.40
CA ARG A 86 -4.40 -4.52 10.21
C ARG A 86 -5.66 -4.74 9.38
N ARG A 87 -6.62 -5.46 9.95
CA ARG A 87 -7.98 -5.60 9.43
C ARG A 87 -8.85 -4.63 10.20
N LEU A 88 -9.60 -3.80 9.48
CA LEU A 88 -10.52 -2.80 10.01
C LEU A 88 -11.92 -3.13 9.52
N ALA A 89 -12.89 -3.13 10.42
CA ALA A 89 -14.30 -3.17 10.02
C ALA A 89 -14.69 -1.81 9.41
N TRP A 90 -15.68 -1.78 8.52
CA TRP A 90 -16.15 -0.51 7.95
C TRP A 90 -16.54 0.52 9.01
N ALA A 91 -17.20 0.09 10.09
CA ALA A 91 -17.59 0.94 11.21
C ALA A 91 -16.40 1.61 11.94
N GLN A 92 -15.19 1.06 11.82
CA GLN A 92 -14.00 1.64 12.45
C GLN A 92 -13.37 2.74 11.60
N VAL A 93 -13.74 2.88 10.33
CA VAL A 93 -13.15 3.84 9.39
C VAL A 93 -14.13 4.98 9.19
N LEU A 94 -13.79 6.15 9.74
CA LEU A 94 -14.62 7.35 9.66
C LEU A 94 -14.35 8.17 8.40
N GLY A 95 -13.17 8.04 7.81
CA GLY A 95 -12.82 8.84 6.65
C GLY A 95 -11.47 8.48 6.05
N VAL A 96 -11.24 9.03 4.86
CA VAL A 96 -10.01 8.87 4.10
C VAL A 96 -9.40 10.25 3.87
N ARG A 97 -8.16 10.45 4.29
CA ARG A 97 -7.44 11.72 4.23
C ARG A 97 -6.20 11.59 3.35
N LEU A 98 -6.01 12.55 2.46
CA LEU A 98 -4.79 12.71 1.66
C LEU A 98 -4.55 14.21 1.47
N ARG A 99 -3.54 14.76 2.16
CA ARG A 99 -3.17 16.18 2.04
C ARG A 99 -2.17 16.38 0.91
N PRO A 100 -2.10 17.58 0.31
CA PRO A 100 -1.02 17.93 -0.60
C PRO A 100 0.33 17.75 0.10
N GLY A 101 1.21 16.93 -0.47
CA GLY A 101 2.53 16.62 0.10
C GLY A 101 2.58 15.32 0.91
N ASP A 102 1.44 14.71 1.23
CA ASP A 102 1.45 13.41 1.92
C ASP A 102 2.02 12.31 1.02
N PRO A 103 2.96 11.49 1.51
CA PRO A 103 3.53 10.39 0.74
C PRO A 103 2.56 9.21 0.54
N TRP A 104 1.47 9.13 1.32
CA TRP A 104 0.45 8.09 1.25
C TRP A 104 -0.89 8.57 1.84
N VAL A 105 -1.96 7.83 1.53
CA VAL A 105 -3.29 8.03 2.13
C VAL A 105 -3.28 7.63 3.62
N SER A 106 -4.04 8.33 4.45
CA SER A 106 -4.30 7.97 5.86
C SER A 106 -5.79 7.72 6.10
N LEU A 107 -6.11 6.71 6.89
CA LEU A 107 -7.47 6.37 7.32
C LEU A 107 -7.72 6.95 8.71
N ASP A 108 -8.81 7.70 8.87
CA ASP A 108 -9.24 8.21 10.16
C ASP A 108 -10.11 7.16 10.85
N LEU A 109 -9.75 6.79 12.08
CA LEU A 109 -10.38 5.70 12.81
C LEU A 109 -11.31 6.21 13.91
N SER A 110 -12.29 5.38 14.28
CA SER A 110 -13.27 5.67 15.33
C SER A 110 -12.66 5.80 16.73
N ASP A 111 -11.45 5.27 16.95
CA ASP A 111 -10.67 5.40 18.17
C ASP A 111 -9.92 6.74 18.28
N GLY A 112 -10.12 7.64 17.30
CA GLY A 112 -9.46 8.95 17.24
C GLY A 112 -8.04 8.89 16.66
N THR A 113 -7.53 7.71 16.32
CA THR A 113 -6.21 7.55 15.69
C THR A 113 -6.30 7.61 14.16
N SER A 114 -5.14 7.73 13.51
CA SER A 114 -5.05 7.61 12.06
C SER A 114 -4.11 6.46 11.68
N LEU A 115 -4.51 5.67 10.69
CA LEU A 115 -3.72 4.57 10.17
C LEU A 115 -3.19 4.91 8.76
N PRO A 116 -1.85 4.92 8.55
CA PRO A 116 -1.29 5.10 7.23
C PRO A 116 -1.60 3.88 6.34
N ALA A 117 -2.07 4.15 5.13
CA ALA A 117 -2.40 3.17 4.10
C ALA A 117 -1.39 3.26 2.96
N MET A 118 -0.17 2.77 3.20
CA MET A 118 0.96 2.87 2.25
C MET A 118 0.75 2.13 0.92
N GLY A 119 -0.31 1.31 0.79
CA GLY A 119 -0.69 0.71 -0.49
C GLY A 119 -1.26 1.69 -1.51
N ILE A 120 -1.61 2.92 -1.11
CA ILE A 120 -2.07 4.00 -1.99
C ILE A 120 -1.09 5.17 -1.90
N GLN A 121 -0.20 5.29 -2.89
CA GLN A 121 0.87 6.30 -2.92
C GLN A 121 0.67 7.26 -4.10
N PRO A 122 0.68 8.59 -3.89
CA PRO A 122 0.58 9.59 -4.95
C PRO A 122 1.79 9.65 -5.89
N GLY A 123 2.94 9.09 -5.50
CA GLY A 123 4.26 9.32 -6.09
C GLY A 123 4.32 9.34 -7.62
N ILE A 124 4.26 8.17 -8.27
CA ILE A 124 4.55 8.04 -9.72
C ILE A 124 3.30 8.29 -10.58
N ALA A 125 2.09 8.09 -10.03
CA ALA A 125 0.83 8.23 -10.74
C ALA A 125 -0.20 8.99 -9.89
N LYS A 126 0.05 10.28 -9.66
CA LYS A 126 -0.79 11.16 -8.81
C LYS A 126 -2.27 11.12 -9.18
N GLN A 127 -2.60 11.09 -10.47
CA GLN A 127 -3.99 11.00 -10.93
C GLN A 127 -4.65 9.67 -10.55
N GLN A 128 -3.92 8.56 -10.65
CA GLN A 128 -4.42 7.24 -10.30
C GLN A 128 -4.58 7.10 -8.78
N ALA A 129 -3.63 7.62 -7.99
CA ALA A 129 -3.77 7.67 -6.53
C ALA A 129 -4.97 8.51 -6.08
N LEU A 130 -5.25 9.63 -6.75
CA LEU A 130 -6.44 10.45 -6.50
C LEU A 130 -7.73 9.72 -6.87
N ALA A 131 -7.72 8.90 -7.93
CA ALA A 131 -8.87 8.05 -8.29
C ALA A 131 -9.08 6.95 -7.25
N HIS A 132 -8.01 6.30 -6.78
CA HIS A 132 -8.05 5.30 -5.72
C HIS A 132 -8.53 5.86 -4.37
N ALA A 133 -8.05 7.05 -3.99
CA ALA A 133 -8.50 7.73 -2.79
C ALA A 133 -10.00 8.10 -2.87
N ARG A 134 -10.47 8.54 -4.05
CA ARG A 134 -11.89 8.83 -4.28
C ARG A 134 -12.75 7.56 -4.21
N ALA A 135 -12.33 6.48 -4.84
CA ALA A 135 -13.03 5.19 -4.78
C ALA A 135 -13.06 4.61 -3.36
N LEU A 136 -11.99 4.79 -2.58
CA LEU A 136 -11.97 4.36 -1.18
C LEU A 136 -12.90 5.21 -0.33
N ARG A 137 -12.95 6.52 -0.57
CA ARG A 137 -13.87 7.43 0.13
C ARG A 137 -15.33 7.05 -0.14
N SER A 138 -15.71 6.80 -1.40
CA SER A 138 -17.09 6.40 -1.72
C SER A 138 -17.50 5.09 -1.03
N LEU A 139 -16.59 4.11 -0.92
CA LEU A 139 -16.87 2.87 -0.21
C LEU A 139 -17.00 3.08 1.31
N VAL A 140 -16.20 3.97 1.90
CA VAL A 140 -16.33 4.35 3.32
C VAL A 140 -17.64 5.10 3.56
N ASP A 141 -18.07 5.97 2.65
CA ASP A 141 -19.34 6.69 2.80
C ASP A 141 -20.55 5.75 2.72
N GLU A 142 -20.46 4.65 1.97
CA GLU A 142 -21.53 3.64 1.86
C GLU A 142 -21.52 2.61 3.00
N GLY A 143 -20.34 2.14 3.41
CA GLY A 143 -20.19 1.07 4.41
C GLY A 143 -19.91 1.57 5.83
N GLY A 144 -19.46 2.81 5.98
CA GLY A 144 -19.09 3.41 7.26
C GLY A 144 -20.28 3.71 8.16
N PRO A 145 -20.04 4.11 9.42
CA PRO A 145 -21.11 4.54 10.31
C PRO A 145 -21.81 5.72 9.65
N ARG A 146 -23.13 5.62 9.44
CA ARG A 146 -23.93 6.74 8.94
C ARG A 146 -23.72 7.91 9.88
N GLN A 147 -22.95 8.90 9.45
CA GLN A 147 -22.69 10.09 10.24
C GLN A 147 -24.00 10.87 10.25
N GLU A 148 -24.83 10.65 11.27
CA GLU A 148 -25.98 11.50 11.53
C GLU A 148 -25.44 12.92 11.66
N ALA A 149 -25.75 13.73 10.65
CA ALA A 149 -25.44 15.14 10.65
C ALA A 149 -26.04 15.74 11.91
N HIS A 150 -25.20 15.93 12.94
CA HIS A 150 -25.55 16.67 14.12
C HIS A 150 -25.67 18.14 13.69
N GLY A 151 -26.88 18.49 13.24
CA GLY A 151 -27.35 19.85 13.15
C GLY A 151 -27.39 20.44 14.56
N GLY A 152 -26.45 21.32 14.85
CA GLY A 152 -26.53 22.31 15.92
C GLY A 152 -25.94 23.59 15.36
N ALA A 153 -26.75 24.48 14.77
CA ALA A 153 -27.43 25.54 15.49
C ALA A 153 -26.46 26.34 16.38
N ALA A 154 -25.85 27.38 15.80
CA ALA A 154 -25.44 28.55 16.54
C ALA A 154 -25.83 29.77 15.70
N ARG A 155 -26.95 30.37 16.13
CA ARG A 155 -27.31 31.77 15.92
C ARG A 155 -26.20 32.67 16.44
#